data_AF-A0A817JUN8-F1
#
_entry.id   AF-A0A817JUN8-F1
#
_cell.length_a   1.000
_cell.length_b   1.000
_cell.length_c   1.000
_cell.angle_alpha   90.00
_cell.angle_beta   90.00
_cell.angle_gamma   90.00
#
_symmetry.space_group_name_H-M   'P 1'
#
loop_
_entity.id
_entity.type
_entity.pdbx_description
1 polymer ?
#
loop_
_entity_poly.entity_id
_entity_poly.type
_entity_poly.pdbx_seq_one_letter_code
_entity_poly.pdbx_strand_id
1 'polypeptide(L)'
;MQRSCTPPLHIHLEQTELFTLLQGHLAYQLGNKVYSCDTHTCPRPLIVPPLLPHTFWMDDNKEDLIVRIRLEPANRYSGLRQGFFENFAGIFRDQHISMWQIFVLFENAQVYPASLPLPIMKIMVKTGALIGQLLGYKIEYEEYTTIEGDFN
;
A
#
# COMPACT_ATOMS: atom_id res chain seq x y z
N MET A 1 -13.08 -15.06 7.20
CA MET A 1 -13.70 -14.09 6.27
C MET A 1 -12.59 -13.59 5.37
N GLN A 2 -12.69 -13.81 4.06
CA GLN A 2 -11.65 -13.38 3.11
C GLN A 2 -11.76 -11.87 2.95
N ARG A 3 -10.73 -11.14 3.41
CA ARG A 3 -10.65 -9.68 3.30
C ARG A 3 -10.01 -9.32 1.97
N SER A 4 -10.83 -9.29 0.92
CA SER A 4 -10.41 -8.84 -0.41
C SER A 4 -10.04 -7.36 -0.36
N CYS A 5 -8.98 -6.94 -1.05
CA CYS A 5 -8.53 -5.54 -1.12
C CYS A 5 -8.05 -4.91 0.21
N THR A 6 -7.66 -5.72 1.19
CA THR A 6 -6.98 -5.26 2.41
C THR A 6 -5.46 -5.44 2.26
N PRO A 7 -4.65 -4.37 2.41
CA PRO A 7 -3.21 -4.54 2.47
C PRO A 7 -2.84 -5.32 3.75
N PRO A 8 -1.78 -6.14 3.73
CA PRO A 8 -1.25 -6.73 4.96
C PRO A 8 -0.83 -5.63 5.93
N LEU A 9 -0.60 -5.97 7.20
CA LEU A 9 -0.03 -5.01 8.16
C LEU A 9 1.32 -4.49 7.65
N HIS A 10 1.43 -3.18 7.43
CA HIS A 10 2.58 -2.57 6.77
C HIS A 10 2.94 -1.20 7.36
N ILE A 11 4.09 -0.67 6.92
CA ILE A 11 4.68 0.59 7.35
C ILE A 11 5.15 1.37 6.11
N HIS A 12 4.83 2.67 6.05
CA HIS A 12 5.49 3.64 5.16
C HIS A 12 6.66 4.30 5.88
N LEU A 13 7.80 4.50 5.21
CA LEU A 13 8.93 5.20 5.83
C LEU A 13 8.75 6.71 5.89
N GLU A 14 8.16 7.29 4.85
CA GLU A 14 8.19 8.75 4.63
C GLU A 14 6.79 9.34 4.47
N GLN A 15 5.83 8.57 3.95
CA GLN A 15 4.50 9.08 3.61
C GLN A 15 3.53 8.93 4.79
N THR A 16 2.77 9.99 5.00
CA THR A 16 1.55 10.01 5.80
C THR A 16 0.38 9.56 4.92
N GLU A 17 -0.38 8.57 5.37
CA GLU A 17 -1.64 8.19 4.74
C GLU A 17 -2.82 8.87 5.44
N LEU A 18 -3.71 9.45 4.63
CA LEU A 18 -4.89 10.17 5.07
C LEU A 18 -6.13 9.47 4.53
N PHE A 19 -6.91 8.89 5.42
CA PHE A 19 -8.12 8.13 5.08
C PHE A 19 -9.35 9.02 5.28
N THR A 20 -10.19 9.11 4.26
CA THR A 20 -11.50 9.74 4.34
C THR A 20 -12.56 8.69 3.99
N LEU A 21 -13.30 8.25 4.99
CA LEU A 21 -14.41 7.33 4.81
C LEU A 21 -15.57 8.05 4.12
N LEU A 22 -16.01 7.52 2.98
CA LEU A 22 -17.11 8.07 2.17
C LEU A 22 -18.39 7.24 2.32
N GLN A 23 -18.27 5.94 2.54
CA GLN A 23 -19.38 5.00 2.71
C GLN A 23 -18.90 3.75 3.45
N GLY A 24 -19.74 3.11 4.26
CA GLY A 24 -19.44 1.84 4.90
C GLY A 24 -18.96 1.93 6.34
N HIS A 25 -18.60 0.75 6.87
CA HIS A 25 -17.95 0.58 8.17
C HIS A 25 -16.47 0.24 7.98
N LEU A 26 -15.60 1.16 8.36
CA LEU A 26 -14.15 0.99 8.30
C LEU A 26 -13.66 0.41 9.62
N ALA A 27 -12.99 -0.73 9.56
CA ALA A 27 -12.13 -1.19 10.64
C ALA A 27 -10.67 -1.01 10.24
N TYR A 28 -9.84 -0.62 11.21
CA TYR A 28 -8.44 -0.34 10.97
C TYR A 28 -7.60 -0.64 12.20
N GLN A 29 -6.34 -0.99 11.95
CA GLN A 29 -5.36 -1.23 12.98
C GLN A 29 -4.28 -0.16 12.91
N LEU A 30 -3.96 0.45 14.05
CA LEU A 30 -2.82 1.34 14.24
C LEU A 30 -1.92 0.79 15.35
N GLY A 31 -0.71 0.40 15.01
CA GLY A 31 0.17 -0.36 15.89
C GLY A 31 -0.50 -1.65 16.35
N ASN A 32 -0.73 -1.78 17.66
CA ASN A 32 -1.37 -2.95 18.28
C ASN A 32 -2.86 -2.74 18.61
N LYS A 33 -3.44 -1.59 18.21
CA LYS A 33 -4.83 -1.25 18.55
C LYS A 33 -5.71 -1.35 17.31
N VAL A 34 -6.88 -1.94 17.49
CA VAL A 34 -7.93 -2.06 16.47
C VAL A 34 -9.04 -1.08 16.81
N TYR A 35 -9.55 -0.42 15.78
CA TYR A 35 -10.62 0.56 15.83
C TYR A 35 -11.64 0.24 14.74
N SER A 36 -12.86 0.71 14.92
CA SER A 36 -13.85 0.77 13.85
C SER A 36 -14.65 2.06 13.93
N CYS A 37 -15.12 2.53 12.78
CA CYS A 37 -15.96 3.70 12.67
C CYS A 37 -16.79 3.68 11.39
N ASP A 38 -17.89 4.43 11.41
CA ASP A 38 -18.76 4.72 10.27
C ASP A 38 -18.52 6.14 9.76
N THR A 39 -19.28 6.56 8.75
CA THR A 39 -19.16 7.90 8.17
C THR A 39 -19.43 9.02 9.20
N HIS A 40 -20.17 8.77 10.28
CA HIS A 40 -20.51 9.75 11.31
C HIS A 40 -19.44 9.88 12.40
N THR A 41 -18.75 8.78 12.70
CA THR A 41 -17.83 8.63 13.84
C THR A 41 -16.36 8.61 13.42
N CYS A 42 -16.03 8.36 12.15
CA CYS A 42 -14.64 8.36 11.70
C CYS A 42 -14.02 9.77 11.75
N PRO A 43 -12.72 9.86 12.13
CA PRO A 43 -11.94 11.07 11.92
C PRO A 43 -11.90 11.45 10.42
N ARG A 44 -11.90 12.76 10.13
CA ARG A 44 -11.88 13.28 8.76
C ARG A 44 -10.77 14.34 8.58
N PRO A 45 -9.58 13.97 8.05
CA PRO A 45 -9.15 12.61 7.75
C PRO A 45 -8.72 11.84 9.01
N LEU A 46 -8.78 10.51 8.94
CA LEU A 46 -7.97 9.63 9.79
C LEU A 46 -6.52 9.69 9.30
N ILE A 47 -5.61 10.07 10.19
CA ILE A 47 -4.20 10.32 9.88
C ILE A 47 -3.35 9.15 10.34
N VAL A 48 -2.60 8.56 9.43
CA VAL A 48 -1.61 7.53 9.70
C VAL A 48 -0.22 8.10 9.43
N PRO A 49 0.56 8.45 10.47
CA PRO A 49 1.88 9.01 10.28
C PRO A 49 2.88 7.96 9.77
N PRO A 50 4.03 8.41 9.21
CA PRO A 50 5.12 7.52 8.85
C PRO A 50 5.58 6.66 10.04
N LEU A 51 6.15 5.50 9.74
CA LEU A 51 6.70 4.54 10.71
C LEU A 51 5.67 3.88 11.64
N LEU A 52 4.38 4.18 11.51
CA LEU A 52 3.32 3.52 12.27
C LEU A 52 2.81 2.27 11.53
N PRO A 53 2.91 1.06 12.11
CA PRO A 53 2.30 -0.13 11.52
C PRO A 53 0.79 0.01 11.39
N HIS A 54 0.22 -0.28 10.24
CA HIS A 54 -1.22 -0.17 10.02
C HIS A 54 -1.75 -1.09 8.92
N THR A 55 -3.07 -1.27 8.94
CA THR A 55 -3.88 -1.94 7.90
C THR A 55 -5.34 -1.52 8.09
N PHE A 56 -6.18 -1.77 7.10
CA PHE A 56 -7.62 -1.50 7.16
C PHE A 56 -8.43 -2.57 6.42
N TRP A 57 -9.68 -2.74 6.82
CA TRP A 57 -10.61 -3.67 6.21
C TRP A 57 -12.06 -3.19 6.40
N MET A 58 -12.95 -3.80 5.62
CA MET A 58 -14.40 -3.69 5.79
C MET A 58 -14.83 -4.42 7.06
N ASP A 59 -15.42 -3.70 8.03
CA ASP A 59 -15.79 -4.27 9.34
C ASP A 59 -17.01 -5.21 9.25
N ASP A 60 -18.00 -4.84 8.44
CA ASP A 60 -19.17 -5.68 8.14
C ASP A 60 -19.50 -5.72 6.65
N ASN A 61 -20.17 -6.79 6.20
CA ASN A 61 -20.56 -6.99 4.81
C ASN A 61 -21.96 -6.42 4.49
N LYS A 62 -22.42 -5.39 5.21
CA LYS A 62 -23.78 -4.86 5.02
C LYS A 62 -23.86 -3.89 3.84
N GLU A 63 -22.80 -3.14 3.60
CA GLU A 63 -22.68 -2.17 2.51
C GLU A 63 -21.23 -2.10 2.02
N ASP A 64 -21.05 -1.54 0.81
CA ASP A 64 -19.71 -1.34 0.27
C ASP A 64 -18.91 -0.33 1.10
N LEU A 65 -17.63 -0.63 1.31
CA LEU A 65 -16.67 0.26 1.94
C LEU A 65 -16.00 1.13 0.87
N ILE A 66 -16.27 2.43 0.90
CA ILE A 66 -15.64 3.40 0.01
C ILE A 66 -14.77 4.33 0.84
N VAL A 67 -13.45 4.26 0.62
CA VAL A 67 -12.47 5.09 1.32
C VAL A 67 -11.60 5.80 0.31
N ARG A 68 -11.46 7.13 0.47
CA ARG A 68 -10.47 7.91 -0.25
C ARG A 68 -9.19 7.94 0.58
N ILE A 69 -8.10 7.43 0.00
CA ILE A 69 -6.77 7.45 0.61
C ILE A 69 -5.93 8.50 -0.12
N ARG A 70 -5.26 9.36 0.64
CA ARG A 70 -4.33 10.36 0.13
C ARG A 70 -2.98 10.20 0.82
N LEU A 71 -1.91 10.18 0.04
CA LEU A 71 -0.53 10.04 0.52
C LEU A 71 0.18 11.40 0.45
N GLU A 72 0.89 11.77 1.53
CA GLU A 72 1.67 13.00 1.62
C GLU A 72 3.06 12.74 2.23
N PRO A 73 4.16 13.31 1.70
CA PRO A 73 4.22 14.13 0.50
C PRO A 73 4.02 13.30 -0.78
N ALA A 74 3.56 13.97 -1.84
CA ALA A 74 3.70 13.43 -3.19
C ALA A 74 5.19 13.42 -3.53
N ASN A 75 5.75 12.24 -3.75
CA ASN A 75 7.15 12.07 -4.14
C ASN A 75 7.20 11.63 -5.61
N ARG A 76 8.11 12.23 -6.39
CA ARG A 76 8.23 11.99 -7.83
C ARG A 76 8.99 10.71 -8.16
N TYR A 77 9.90 10.27 -7.28
CA TYR A 77 10.89 9.24 -7.60
C TYR A 77 10.77 7.97 -6.75
N SER A 78 10.23 8.07 -5.53
CA SER A 78 10.05 6.94 -4.62
C SER A 78 8.76 7.09 -3.81
N GLY A 79 8.40 6.07 -3.04
CA GLY A 79 7.17 6.06 -2.26
C GLY A 79 6.01 5.38 -2.98
N LEU A 80 4.93 5.15 -2.24
CA LEU A 80 3.70 4.60 -2.75
C LEU A 80 3.03 5.63 -3.69
N ARG A 81 2.93 5.27 -4.96
CA ARG A 81 2.47 6.11 -6.08
C ARG A 81 1.49 5.33 -6.95
N GLN A 82 0.80 6.03 -7.86
CA GLN A 82 -0.08 5.41 -8.85
C GLN A 82 0.61 4.26 -9.61
N GLY A 83 1.83 4.49 -10.08
CA GLY A 83 2.62 3.47 -10.78
C GLY A 83 2.82 2.18 -9.97
N PHE A 84 2.93 2.24 -8.64
CA PHE A 84 2.98 1.02 -7.81
C PHE A 84 1.69 0.21 -7.95
N PHE A 85 0.53 0.85 -7.77
CA PHE A 85 -0.76 0.16 -7.82
C PHE A 85 -1.06 -0.40 -9.20
N GLU A 86 -0.76 0.39 -10.24
CA GLU A 86 -0.88 0.00 -11.64
C GLU A 86 -0.04 -1.22 -11.97
N ASN A 87 1.25 -1.18 -11.63
CA ASN A 87 2.16 -2.30 -11.87
C ASN A 87 1.79 -3.53 -11.03
N PHE A 88 1.48 -3.34 -9.74
CA PHE A 88 1.07 -4.44 -8.87
C PHE A 88 -0.19 -5.13 -9.40
N ALA A 89 -1.22 -4.36 -9.77
CA ALA A 89 -2.47 -4.89 -10.32
C ALA A 89 -2.27 -5.52 -11.71
N GLY A 90 -1.51 -4.88 -12.59
CA GLY A 90 -1.22 -5.37 -13.95
C GLY A 90 -0.47 -6.71 -13.92
N ILE A 91 0.59 -6.80 -13.11
CA ILE A 91 1.36 -8.03 -12.93
C ILE A 91 0.47 -9.12 -12.33
N PHE A 92 -0.30 -8.82 -11.28
CA PHE A 92 -1.17 -9.80 -10.62
C PHE A 92 -2.29 -10.30 -11.55
N ARG A 93 -2.80 -9.45 -12.44
CA ARG A 93 -3.80 -9.82 -13.46
C ARG A 93 -3.23 -10.78 -14.48
N ASP A 94 -2.02 -10.51 -14.99
CA ASP A 94 -1.46 -11.24 -16.13
C ASP A 94 -0.67 -12.49 -15.70
N GLN A 95 -0.12 -12.51 -14.48
CA GLN A 95 0.75 -13.58 -14.01
C GLN A 95 0.79 -13.70 -12.47
N HIS A 96 1.37 -14.81 -12.00
CA HIS A 96 1.67 -14.93 -10.57
C HIS A 96 2.85 -14.02 -10.20
N ILE A 97 2.64 -13.12 -9.26
CA ILE A 97 3.70 -12.22 -8.81
C ILE A 97 4.77 -12.98 -8.01
N SER A 98 6.01 -12.98 -8.50
CA SER A 98 7.12 -13.62 -7.80
C SER A 98 7.54 -12.82 -6.58
N MET A 99 8.11 -13.48 -5.57
CA MET A 99 8.62 -12.80 -4.37
C MET A 99 9.70 -11.75 -4.70
N TRP A 100 10.49 -11.97 -5.75
CA TRP A 100 11.53 -11.03 -6.18
C TRP A 100 10.92 -9.75 -6.74
N GLN A 101 9.86 -9.88 -7.55
CA GLN A 101 9.11 -8.72 -8.03
C GLN A 101 8.46 -7.95 -6.87
N ILE A 102 7.91 -8.64 -5.87
CA ILE A 102 7.35 -7.99 -4.67
C ILE A 102 8.42 -7.15 -3.97
N PHE A 103 9.64 -7.68 -3.79
CA PHE A 103 10.71 -6.90 -3.15
C PHE A 103 11.11 -5.67 -3.95
N VAL A 104 11.19 -5.77 -5.28
CA VAL A 104 11.47 -4.62 -6.15
C VAL A 104 10.40 -3.53 -6.00
N LEU A 105 9.11 -3.92 -6.00
CA LEU A 105 8.01 -2.97 -5.82
C LEU A 105 8.00 -2.34 -4.42
N PHE A 106 8.22 -3.12 -3.36
CA PHE A 106 8.23 -2.65 -1.97
C PHE A 106 9.41 -1.71 -1.68
N GLU A 107 10.60 -2.03 -2.17
CA GLU A 107 11.76 -1.13 -2.02
C GLU A 107 11.50 0.20 -2.72
N ASN A 108 10.94 0.21 -3.93
CA ASN A 108 10.60 1.48 -4.59
C ASN A 108 9.50 2.25 -3.85
N ALA A 109 8.45 1.54 -3.42
CA ALA A 109 7.32 2.14 -2.73
C ALA A 109 7.64 2.59 -1.30
N GLN A 110 8.80 2.21 -0.75
CA GLN A 110 9.17 2.43 0.65
C GLN A 110 8.07 1.92 1.61
N VAL A 111 7.46 0.79 1.25
CA VAL A 111 6.41 0.10 2.02
C VAL A 111 6.93 -1.25 2.47
N TYR A 112 6.85 -1.52 3.76
CA TYR A 112 7.43 -2.73 4.36
C TYR A 112 6.40 -3.48 5.19
N PRO A 113 6.28 -4.82 5.06
CA PRO A 113 5.44 -5.61 5.95
C PRO A 113 5.90 -5.47 7.40
N ALA A 114 4.97 -5.31 8.33
CA ALA A 114 5.27 -5.10 9.74
C ALA A 114 5.41 -6.40 10.55
N SER A 115 5.66 -7.53 9.89
CA SER A 115 5.77 -8.86 10.54
C SER A 115 7.10 -9.07 11.25
N LEU A 116 8.14 -8.30 10.92
CA LEU A 116 9.46 -8.31 11.56
C LEU A 116 9.86 -6.89 11.96
N PRO A 117 10.84 -6.71 12.88
CA PRO A 117 11.42 -5.40 13.16
C PRO A 117 11.88 -4.69 11.88
N LEU A 118 11.53 -3.42 11.74
CA LEU A 118 11.73 -2.64 10.52
C LEU A 118 13.17 -2.69 9.96
N PRO A 119 14.25 -2.59 10.76
CA PRO A 119 15.61 -2.69 10.22
C PRO A 119 15.89 -4.02 9.53
N ILE A 120 15.37 -5.13 10.09
CA ILE A 120 15.53 -6.47 9.51
C ILE A 120 14.75 -6.55 8.20
N MET A 121 13.48 -6.12 8.21
CA MET A 121 12.65 -6.13 7.00
C MET A 121 13.24 -5.26 5.89
N LYS A 122 13.79 -4.09 6.25
CA LYS A 122 14.44 -3.19 5.29
C LYS A 122 15.67 -3.80 4.64
N ILE A 123 16.52 -4.50 5.41
CA ILE A 123 17.67 -5.22 4.85
C ILE A 123 17.18 -6.32 3.90
N MET A 124 16.20 -7.12 4.32
CA MET A 124 15.66 -8.21 3.50
C MET A 124 15.07 -7.71 2.18
N VAL A 125 14.20 -6.70 2.23
CA VAL A 125 13.56 -6.12 1.05
C VAL A 125 14.60 -5.50 0.12
N LYS A 126 15.56 -4.72 0.65
CA LYS A 126 16.62 -4.10 -0.16
C LYS A 126 17.52 -5.12 -0.86
N THR A 127 17.96 -6.15 -0.14
CA THR A 127 18.77 -7.23 -0.73
C THR A 127 17.96 -8.02 -1.76
N GLY A 128 16.70 -8.32 -1.44
CA GLY A 128 15.78 -9.02 -2.34
C GLY A 128 15.49 -8.22 -3.62
N ALA A 129 15.34 -6.90 -3.51
CA ALA A 129 15.14 -6.00 -4.63
C ALA A 129 16.37 -5.95 -5.54
N LEU A 130 17.58 -5.92 -4.96
CA LEU A 130 18.82 -5.98 -5.73
C LEU A 130 18.93 -7.28 -6.54
N ILE A 131 18.65 -8.43 -5.90
CA ILE A 131 18.61 -9.72 -6.59
C ILE A 131 17.52 -9.71 -7.67
N GLY A 132 16.34 -9.18 -7.38
CA GLY A 132 15.25 -9.09 -8.33
C GLY A 132 15.63 -8.29 -9.58
N GLN A 133 16.26 -7.13 -9.41
CA GLN A 133 16.72 -6.32 -10.53
C GLN A 133 17.80 -7.04 -11.36
N LEU A 134 18.72 -7.78 -10.72
CA LEU A 134 19.69 -8.62 -11.43
C LEU A 134 19.05 -9.77 -12.22
N LEU A 135 17.89 -10.26 -11.77
CA LEU A 135 17.08 -11.25 -12.47
C LEU A 135 16.16 -10.63 -13.55
N GLY A 136 16.18 -9.30 -13.72
CA GLY A 136 15.42 -8.58 -14.74
C GLY A 136 14.05 -8.05 -14.30
N TYR A 137 13.70 -8.16 -13.03
CA TYR A 137 12.47 -7.56 -12.48
C TYR A 137 12.59 -6.04 -12.43
N LYS A 138 11.51 -5.34 -12.78
CA LYS A 138 11.50 -3.87 -12.90
C LYS A 138 10.63 -3.23 -11.85
N ILE A 139 10.97 -1.98 -11.54
CA ILE A 139 10.19 -1.12 -10.65
C ILE A 139 8.86 -0.74 -11.31
N GLU A 140 8.91 -0.43 -12.61
CA GLU A 140 7.78 -0.05 -13.44
C GLU A 140 7.91 -0.74 -14.81
N TYR A 141 6.77 -1.14 -15.35
CA TYR A 141 6.56 -1.74 -16.66
C TYR A 141 5.65 -0.80 -17.45
N GLU A 142 6.06 -0.42 -18.65
CA GLU A 142 5.34 0.57 -19.48
C GLU A 142 3.95 0.07 -19.86
N GLU A 143 3.79 -1.24 -20.05
CA GLU A 143 2.53 -1.90 -20.37
C GLU A 143 1.45 -1.77 -19.27
N TYR A 144 1.85 -1.42 -18.04
CA TYR A 144 0.95 -1.23 -16.92
C TYR A 144 0.84 0.23 -16.47
N THR A 145 1.82 1.06 -16.84
CA THR A 145 1.95 2.41 -16.28
C THR A 145 1.25 3.42 -17.17
N THR A 146 0.33 4.19 -16.59
CA THR A 146 -0.27 5.31 -17.32
C THR A 146 0.76 6.43 -17.43
N ILE A 147 1.10 6.86 -18.65
CA ILE A 147 2.03 7.96 -18.88
C ILE A 147 1.30 9.27 -18.52
N GLU A 148 1.86 10.07 -17.61
CA GLU A 148 1.37 11.42 -17.32
C GLU A 148 1.36 12.25 -18.62
N GLY A 149 0.17 12.42 -19.21
CA GLY A 149 -0.03 13.09 -20.51
C GLY A 149 -1.33 12.70 -21.22
N ASP A 150 -1.95 11.56 -20.87
CA ASP A 150 -3.15 11.03 -21.54
C ASP A 150 -4.49 11.51 -20.96
N PHE A 151 -4.49 12.54 -20.12
CA PHE A 151 -5.72 13.22 -19.70
C PHE A 151 -6.01 14.42 -20.63
N ASN A 152 -6.59 14.14 -21.80
CA ASN A 152 -7.31 15.13 -22.60
C ASN A 152 -8.80 15.11 -22.25
#